data_AF-A0A962YCI8-F1
#
_entry.id   AF-A0A962YCI8-F1
#
_cell.length_a   1.000
_cell.length_b   1.000
_cell.length_c   1.000
_cell.angle_alpha   90.00
_cell.angle_beta   90.00
_cell.angle_gamma   90.00
#
_symmetry.space_group_name_H-M   'P 1'
#
loop_
_entity.id
_entity.type
_entity.pdbx_description
1 polymer ?
#
loop_
_entity_poly.entity_id
_entity_poly.type
_entity_poly.pdbx_seq_one_letter_code
_entity_poly.pdbx_strand_id
1 'polypeptide(L)'
;MTTVSSPDTNQYMGEQLLQSPARLAALHRTGLLDNLSAPGLDGLSRLASTVLNVPIVLVSLADAHRQFFKSAVGLPEPWASQREAPLSHFCCRYLVNTGTPLVINDMRTDPRVCDSLAVHEFDVIAYVGMPLVTAEGHRLGHFCVIDHRTRLWNEQEQQLLQELTALVMSEIKGCQAIAERRQLEIRLRDSEQRFEDFTRAATDWLWETDAEHRYTWFSSNVEPATGVPPQWHYGKTRVQIAGTDVNTPAWQNHLAQLAARQPFRDFELCRRGPDGLRWIRSNGVPVFDEQGIFQGYRGTGTDITALKQAQAQQAQ
;
A
#
# COMPACT_ATOMS: atom_id res chain seq x y z
N MET A 1 -2.62 49.24 -25.08
CA MET A 1 -3.24 48.09 -25.78
C MET A 1 -3.38 46.98 -24.76
N THR A 2 -4.52 46.96 -24.08
CA THR A 2 -4.88 45.96 -23.07
C THR A 2 -5.51 44.79 -23.83
N THR A 3 -4.80 43.67 -23.92
CA THR A 3 -5.33 42.44 -24.52
C THR A 3 -6.42 41.89 -23.62
N VAL A 4 -7.67 42.07 -24.04
CA VAL A 4 -8.84 41.36 -23.52
C VAL A 4 -8.64 39.88 -23.88
N SER A 5 -8.39 39.03 -22.88
CA SER A 5 -8.39 37.58 -23.06
C SER A 5 -9.82 37.15 -23.41
N SER A 6 -9.99 36.57 -24.60
CA SER A 6 -11.29 36.08 -25.07
C SER A 6 -11.84 35.00 -24.13
N PRO A 7 -13.13 35.04 -23.74
CA PRO A 7 -13.74 34.09 -22.79
C PRO A 7 -13.58 32.61 -23.20
N ASP A 8 -13.48 32.32 -24.50
CA ASP A 8 -13.31 30.96 -25.03
C ASP A 8 -12.03 30.27 -24.54
N THR A 9 -10.90 30.99 -24.44
CA THR A 9 -9.60 30.37 -24.10
C THR A 9 -9.57 29.78 -22.68
N ASN A 10 -10.27 30.43 -21.75
CA ASN A 10 -10.33 30.02 -20.34
C ASN A 10 -11.29 28.83 -20.13
N GLN A 11 -12.30 28.70 -21.00
CA GLN A 11 -13.23 27.58 -21.02
C GLN A 11 -12.55 26.31 -21.58
N TYR A 12 -11.77 26.43 -22.65
CA TYR A 12 -11.02 25.31 -23.26
C TYR A 12 -9.88 24.77 -22.37
N MET A 13 -9.10 25.63 -21.69
CA MET A 13 -8.07 25.15 -20.75
C MET A 13 -8.65 24.48 -19.50
N GLY A 14 -9.87 24.88 -19.13
CA GLY A 14 -10.57 24.32 -17.99
C GLY A 14 -11.05 22.88 -18.18
N GLU A 15 -11.59 22.58 -19.35
CA GLU A 15 -11.97 21.22 -19.71
C GLU A 15 -10.76 20.29 -19.81
N GLN A 16 -9.60 20.80 -20.25
CA GLN A 16 -8.35 20.04 -20.32
C GLN A 16 -7.81 19.61 -18.94
N LEU A 17 -7.97 20.45 -17.91
CA LEU A 17 -7.53 20.12 -16.55
C LEU A 17 -8.44 19.09 -15.87
N LEU A 18 -9.76 19.22 -16.05
CA LEU A 18 -10.73 18.23 -15.56
C LEU A 18 -10.46 16.84 -16.16
N GLN A 19 -10.13 16.79 -17.45
CA GLN A 19 -9.80 15.56 -18.20
C GLN A 19 -8.34 15.11 -18.04
N SER A 20 -7.52 15.78 -17.23
CA SER A 20 -6.10 15.44 -17.09
C SER A 20 -5.92 13.99 -16.59
N PRO A 21 -5.23 13.11 -17.33
CA PRO A 21 -5.05 11.71 -16.92
C PRO A 21 -4.32 11.58 -15.58
N ALA A 22 -3.32 12.43 -15.31
CA ALA A 22 -2.58 12.40 -14.05
C ALA A 22 -3.45 12.78 -12.85
N ARG A 23 -4.32 13.78 -13.02
CA ARG A 23 -5.30 14.21 -12.02
C ARG A 23 -6.32 13.11 -11.74
N LEU A 24 -6.91 12.54 -12.80
CA LEU A 24 -7.90 11.46 -12.66
C LEU A 24 -7.26 10.24 -12.00
N ALA A 25 -6.04 9.87 -12.37
CA ALA A 25 -5.30 8.82 -11.69
C ALA A 25 -5.09 9.14 -10.20
N ALA A 26 -4.74 10.39 -9.84
CA ALA A 26 -4.63 10.81 -8.46
C ALA A 26 -5.96 10.72 -7.70
N LEU A 27 -7.07 11.09 -8.34
CA LEU A 27 -8.40 10.96 -7.78
C LEU A 27 -8.80 9.49 -7.56
N HIS A 28 -8.60 8.61 -8.54
CA HIS A 28 -8.90 7.19 -8.40
C HIS A 28 -8.04 6.52 -7.33
N ARG A 29 -6.76 6.92 -7.18
CA ARG A 29 -5.90 6.46 -6.08
C ARG A 29 -6.43 6.82 -4.69
N THR A 30 -7.36 7.77 -4.56
CA THR A 30 -8.00 8.02 -3.26
C THR A 30 -8.93 6.89 -2.83
N GLY A 31 -9.47 6.11 -3.77
CA GLY A 31 -10.50 5.11 -3.49
C GLY A 31 -11.80 5.69 -2.95
N LEU A 32 -12.02 7.01 -3.08
CA LEU A 32 -13.17 7.69 -2.50
C LEU A 32 -14.38 7.75 -3.45
N LEU A 33 -14.18 7.68 -4.76
CA LEU A 33 -15.28 7.63 -5.73
C LEU A 33 -16.13 6.38 -5.54
N ASP A 34 -17.44 6.51 -5.76
CA ASP A 34 -18.46 5.43 -5.72
C ASP A 34 -18.61 4.67 -4.40
N ASN A 35 -17.86 5.05 -3.37
CA ASN A 35 -18.03 4.57 -2.01
C ASN A 35 -18.67 5.67 -1.16
N LEU A 36 -19.82 5.40 -0.56
CA LEU A 36 -20.53 6.38 0.27
C LEU A 36 -19.97 6.47 1.70
N SER A 37 -19.21 5.49 2.16
CA SER A 37 -18.65 5.51 3.51
C SER A 37 -17.50 6.51 3.61
N ALA A 38 -17.68 7.56 4.42
CA ALA A 38 -16.60 8.38 4.96
C ALA A 38 -16.98 9.08 6.27
N PRO A 39 -17.03 8.34 7.40
CA PRO A 39 -17.43 8.89 8.69
C PRO A 39 -16.63 10.13 9.12
N GLY A 40 -15.31 10.17 8.84
CA GLY A 40 -14.45 11.32 9.14
C GLY A 40 -14.82 12.56 8.32
N LEU A 41 -15.02 12.41 7.01
CA LEU A 41 -15.43 13.51 6.13
C LEU A 41 -16.84 14.02 6.45
N ASP A 42 -17.76 13.10 6.77
CA ASP A 42 -19.12 13.45 7.20
C ASP A 42 -19.09 14.24 8.52
N GLY A 43 -18.20 13.86 9.45
CA GLY A 43 -17.96 14.58 10.70
C GLY A 43 -17.49 16.01 10.48
N LEU A 44 -16.49 16.20 9.61
CA LEU A 44 -15.98 17.53 9.25
C LEU A 44 -17.04 18.39 8.55
N SER A 45 -17.88 17.78 7.71
CA SER A 45 -18.96 18.48 7.02
C SER A 45 -20.07 18.94 7.97
N ARG A 46 -20.46 18.08 8.93
CA ARG A 46 -21.40 18.46 10.00
C ARG A 46 -20.84 19.56 10.89
N LEU A 47 -19.55 19.49 11.23
CA LEU A 47 -18.88 20.53 12.02
C LEU A 47 -18.91 21.88 11.29
N ALA A 48 -18.56 21.92 10.01
CA ALA A 48 -18.65 23.12 9.19
C ALA A 48 -20.07 23.69 9.14
N SER A 49 -21.08 22.83 8.91
CA SER A 49 -22.49 23.24 8.86
C SER A 49 -22.93 23.89 10.17
N THR A 50 -22.52 23.30 11.30
CA THR A 50 -22.89 23.76 12.65
C THR A 50 -22.20 25.08 12.99
N VAL A 51 -20.89 25.17 12.77
CA VAL A 51 -20.10 26.34 13.20
C VAL A 51 -20.39 27.56 12.31
N LEU A 52 -20.54 27.36 11.00
CA LEU A 52 -20.85 28.44 10.06
C LEU A 52 -22.34 28.75 9.97
N ASN A 53 -23.19 27.91 10.57
CA ASN A 53 -24.65 27.99 10.50
C ASN A 53 -25.14 28.11 9.05
N VAL A 54 -24.76 27.11 8.24
CA VAL A 54 -25.08 27.02 6.81
C VAL A 54 -25.86 25.74 6.53
N PRO A 55 -26.90 25.80 5.67
CA PRO A 55 -27.78 24.67 5.43
C PRO A 55 -27.09 23.53 4.68
N ILE A 56 -26.15 23.83 3.77
CA ILE A 56 -25.56 22.83 2.88
C ILE A 56 -24.03 22.87 2.97
N VAL A 57 -23.43 21.69 3.16
CA VAL A 57 -21.97 21.48 3.14
C VAL A 57 -21.62 20.22 2.37
N LEU A 58 -20.67 20.33 1.44
CA LEU A 58 -20.29 19.23 0.56
C LEU A 58 -18.77 19.03 0.51
N VAL A 59 -18.32 17.78 0.62
CA VAL A 59 -17.02 17.35 0.10
C VAL A 59 -17.26 16.76 -1.27
N SER A 60 -16.85 17.49 -2.30
CA SER A 60 -17.10 17.16 -3.70
C SER A 60 -15.83 16.75 -4.41
N LEU A 61 -15.89 15.63 -5.12
CA LEU A 61 -14.82 15.11 -5.96
C LEU A 61 -15.23 15.27 -7.41
N ALA A 62 -14.36 15.85 -8.24
CA ALA A 62 -14.66 16.07 -9.65
C ALA A 62 -14.10 14.90 -10.49
N ASP A 63 -14.95 14.01 -10.98
CA ASP A 63 -14.54 12.97 -11.92
C ASP A 63 -14.43 13.53 -13.35
N ALA A 64 -14.19 12.69 -14.34
CA ALA A 64 -14.10 13.10 -15.74
C ALA A 64 -15.41 13.71 -16.27
N HIS A 65 -16.56 13.17 -15.85
CA HIS A 65 -17.87 13.56 -16.43
C HIS A 65 -18.92 13.96 -15.38
N ARG A 66 -18.61 13.82 -14.10
CA ARG A 66 -19.53 14.07 -12.99
C ARG A 66 -18.79 14.64 -11.80
N GLN A 67 -19.54 15.26 -10.90
CA GLN A 67 -19.12 15.55 -9.55
C GLN A 67 -19.75 14.52 -8.62
N PHE A 68 -18.94 13.92 -7.76
CA PHE A 68 -19.37 12.97 -6.74
C PHE A 68 -19.31 13.60 -5.36
N PHE A 69 -20.42 13.57 -4.62
CA PHE A 69 -20.57 14.12 -3.28
C PHE A 69 -20.16 13.07 -2.25
N LYS A 70 -18.87 13.05 -1.92
CA LYS A 70 -18.31 12.10 -0.96
C LYS A 70 -18.93 12.27 0.43
N SER A 71 -19.06 13.53 0.85
CA SER A 71 -19.84 13.92 2.03
C SER A 71 -20.85 14.98 1.61
N ALA A 72 -22.08 14.87 2.12
CA ALA A 72 -23.11 15.86 1.91
C ALA A 72 -23.98 16.03 3.15
N VAL A 73 -24.16 17.29 3.56
CA VAL A 73 -25.06 17.73 4.62
C VAL A 73 -26.09 18.67 4.00
N GLY A 74 -27.37 18.45 4.31
CA GLY A 74 -28.48 19.34 3.93
C GLY A 74 -28.82 19.39 2.44
N LEU A 75 -28.17 18.59 1.61
CA LEU A 75 -28.48 18.51 0.18
C LEU A 75 -29.91 17.99 -0.03
N PRO A 76 -30.73 18.60 -0.92
CA PRO A 76 -32.10 18.13 -1.18
C PRO A 76 -32.13 16.88 -2.06
N GLU A 77 -33.27 16.18 -2.07
CA GLU A 77 -33.52 15.08 -3.01
C GLU A 77 -33.73 15.60 -4.45
N PRO A 78 -33.34 14.83 -5.49
CA PRO A 78 -32.80 13.46 -5.43
C PRO A 78 -31.29 13.37 -5.13
N TRP A 79 -30.62 14.52 -5.04
CA TRP A 79 -29.15 14.61 -4.96
C TRP A 79 -28.60 14.06 -3.65
N ALA A 80 -29.36 14.19 -2.56
CA ALA A 80 -29.02 13.61 -1.27
C ALA A 80 -28.80 12.10 -1.36
N SER A 81 -29.66 11.41 -2.12
CA SER A 81 -29.56 9.97 -2.35
C SER A 81 -28.62 9.61 -3.51
N GLN A 82 -28.65 10.35 -4.62
CA GLN A 82 -27.81 10.07 -5.80
C GLN A 82 -26.32 10.30 -5.54
N ARG A 83 -25.98 11.30 -4.71
CA ARG A 83 -24.60 11.67 -4.36
C ARG A 83 -23.71 12.00 -5.57
N GLU A 84 -24.31 12.40 -6.69
CA GLU A 84 -23.60 12.87 -7.87
C GLU A 84 -24.42 13.87 -8.68
N ALA A 85 -23.74 14.74 -9.42
CA ALA A 85 -24.36 15.68 -10.37
C ALA A 85 -23.45 15.89 -11.59
N PRO A 86 -23.97 16.31 -12.75
CA PRO A 86 -23.13 16.68 -13.89
C PRO A 86 -22.19 17.85 -13.55
N LEU A 87 -21.01 17.90 -14.17
CA LEU A 87 -20.03 18.98 -13.94
C LEU A 87 -20.56 20.37 -14.35
N SER A 88 -21.55 20.43 -15.24
CA SER A 88 -22.23 21.66 -15.66
C SER A 88 -23.03 22.34 -14.55
N HIS A 89 -23.35 21.60 -13.48
CA HIS A 89 -24.28 22.06 -12.45
C HIS A 89 -23.64 22.87 -11.33
N PHE A 90 -22.31 22.90 -11.20
CA PHE A 90 -21.66 23.52 -10.05
C PHE A 90 -20.47 24.42 -10.40
N CYS A 91 -20.15 25.32 -9.47
CA CYS A 91 -18.95 26.17 -9.46
C CYS A 91 -17.62 25.37 -9.44
N CYS A 92 -17.70 24.04 -9.39
CA CYS A 92 -16.57 23.12 -9.32
C CYS A 92 -15.58 23.30 -10.46
N ARG A 93 -16.08 23.60 -11.68
CA ARG A 93 -15.24 23.87 -12.84
C ARG A 93 -14.28 25.02 -12.57
N TYR A 94 -14.76 26.11 -11.96
CA TYR A 94 -13.90 27.25 -11.62
C TYR A 94 -12.79 26.82 -10.65
N LEU A 95 -13.15 26.16 -9.54
CA LEU A 95 -12.21 25.75 -8.49
C LEU A 95 -11.17 24.74 -8.97
N VAL A 96 -11.57 23.78 -9.80
CA VAL A 96 -10.63 22.82 -10.38
C VAL A 96 -9.70 23.51 -11.36
N ASN A 97 -10.16 24.53 -12.10
CA ASN A 97 -9.32 25.23 -13.07
C ASN A 97 -8.35 26.20 -12.41
N THR A 98 -8.82 27.01 -11.47
CA THR A 98 -8.01 28.07 -10.84
C THR A 98 -7.20 27.55 -9.67
N GLY A 99 -7.75 26.61 -8.89
CA GLY A 99 -7.11 26.10 -7.67
C GLY A 99 -7.05 27.16 -6.57
N THR A 100 -7.87 28.20 -6.70
CA THR A 100 -8.01 29.28 -5.73
C THR A 100 -9.38 29.20 -5.08
N PRO A 101 -9.52 29.57 -3.80
CA PRO A 101 -10.82 29.72 -3.16
C PRO A 101 -11.79 30.56 -4.00
N LEU A 102 -13.06 30.16 -3.99
CA LEU A 102 -14.14 30.88 -4.66
C LEU A 102 -15.15 31.31 -3.62
N VAL A 103 -15.18 32.61 -3.34
CA VAL A 103 -16.09 33.25 -2.38
C VAL A 103 -17.11 34.06 -3.16
N ILE A 104 -18.39 33.80 -2.91
CA ILE A 104 -19.51 34.43 -3.61
C ILE A 104 -20.61 34.75 -2.60
N ASN A 105 -20.98 36.02 -2.55
CA ASN A 105 -22.02 36.52 -1.64
C ASN A 105 -23.44 36.37 -2.23
N ASP A 106 -23.57 36.45 -3.56
CA ASP A 106 -24.80 36.22 -4.32
C ASP A 106 -24.51 35.71 -5.74
N MET A 107 -24.68 34.41 -5.95
CA MET A 107 -24.42 33.72 -7.22
C MET A 107 -25.26 34.22 -8.37
N ARG A 108 -26.46 34.76 -8.12
CA ARG A 108 -27.35 35.28 -9.17
C ARG A 108 -26.79 36.51 -9.87
N THR A 109 -25.85 37.19 -9.22
CA THR A 109 -25.25 38.44 -9.71
C THR A 109 -23.76 38.31 -10.01
N ASP A 110 -23.13 37.20 -9.61
CA ASP A 110 -21.70 36.99 -9.81
C ASP A 110 -21.42 36.55 -11.26
N PRO A 111 -20.74 37.36 -12.08
CA PRO A 111 -20.55 37.08 -13.51
C PRO A 111 -19.72 35.81 -13.78
N ARG A 112 -19.06 35.25 -12.76
CA ARG A 112 -18.29 34.01 -12.91
C ARG A 112 -19.17 32.77 -12.93
N VAL A 113 -20.37 32.84 -12.33
CA VAL A 113 -21.20 31.65 -12.06
C VAL A 113 -22.71 31.89 -12.17
N CYS A 114 -23.16 33.09 -12.55
CA CYS A 114 -24.59 33.42 -12.64
C CYS A 114 -25.36 32.54 -13.63
N ASP A 115 -24.68 32.00 -14.64
CA ASP A 115 -25.27 31.09 -15.63
C ASP A 115 -25.31 29.62 -15.15
N SER A 116 -24.87 29.34 -13.92
CA SER A 116 -24.83 27.98 -13.36
C SER A 116 -26.21 27.48 -13.00
N LEU A 117 -26.51 26.22 -13.38
CA LEU A 117 -27.74 25.53 -12.96
C LEU A 117 -27.83 25.36 -11.44
N ALA A 118 -26.71 25.48 -10.70
CA ALA A 118 -26.66 25.49 -9.24
C ALA A 118 -27.67 26.45 -8.60
N VAL A 119 -27.84 27.64 -9.22
CA VAL A 119 -28.70 28.70 -8.70
C VAL A 119 -30.16 28.25 -8.68
N HIS A 120 -30.59 27.49 -9.70
CA HIS A 120 -31.99 27.10 -9.87
C HIS A 120 -32.30 25.71 -9.31
N GLU A 121 -31.38 24.75 -9.45
CA GLU A 121 -31.62 23.37 -9.05
C GLU A 121 -31.31 23.08 -7.58
N PHE A 122 -30.41 23.86 -6.97
CA PHE A 122 -29.97 23.69 -5.58
C PHE A 122 -30.29 24.90 -4.70
N ASP A 123 -30.92 25.93 -5.27
CA ASP A 123 -31.17 27.23 -4.63
C ASP A 123 -29.91 27.81 -3.98
N VAL A 124 -28.77 27.70 -4.68
CA VAL A 124 -27.48 28.18 -4.18
C VAL A 124 -27.39 29.69 -4.40
N ILE A 125 -27.47 30.46 -3.32
CA ILE A 125 -27.35 31.93 -3.37
C ILE A 125 -25.98 32.38 -2.90
N ALA A 126 -25.55 32.01 -1.69
CA ALA A 126 -24.19 32.29 -1.24
C ALA A 126 -23.35 31.01 -1.23
N TYR A 127 -22.08 31.14 -1.61
CA TYR A 127 -21.20 30.00 -1.82
C TYR A 127 -19.77 30.33 -1.41
N VAL A 128 -19.14 29.41 -0.66
CA VAL A 128 -17.68 29.37 -0.55
C VAL A 128 -17.20 27.97 -0.89
N GLY A 129 -16.28 27.88 -1.85
CA GLY A 129 -15.60 26.64 -2.19
C GLY A 129 -14.09 26.77 -1.98
N MET A 130 -13.53 25.77 -1.30
CA MET A 130 -12.10 25.63 -1.07
C MET A 130 -11.58 24.43 -1.86
N PRO A 131 -10.53 24.60 -2.68
CA PRO A 131 -10.02 23.53 -3.53
C PRO A 131 -9.34 22.41 -2.72
N LEU A 132 -9.59 21.17 -3.10
CA LEU A 132 -8.93 19.98 -2.55
C LEU A 132 -7.72 19.64 -3.41
N VAL A 133 -6.52 20.02 -2.95
CA VAL A 133 -5.28 19.93 -3.72
C VAL A 133 -4.29 18.97 -3.06
N THR A 134 -3.78 18.00 -3.82
CA THR A 134 -2.74 17.07 -3.33
C THR A 134 -1.39 17.76 -3.21
N ALA A 135 -0.42 17.11 -2.55
CA ALA A 135 0.94 17.65 -2.43
C ALA A 135 1.62 17.81 -3.80
N GLU A 136 1.25 16.98 -4.78
CA GLU A 136 1.72 17.00 -6.16
C GLU A 136 0.99 18.05 -7.02
N GLY A 137 0.06 18.82 -6.44
CA GLY A 137 -0.69 19.87 -7.13
C GLY A 137 -1.93 19.38 -7.88
N HIS A 138 -2.34 18.11 -7.74
CA HIS A 138 -3.54 17.60 -8.37
C HIS A 138 -4.79 18.09 -7.65
N ARG A 139 -5.77 18.58 -8.42
CA ARG A 139 -7.01 19.17 -7.88
C ARG A 139 -8.12 18.14 -7.94
N LEU A 140 -8.40 17.53 -6.79
CA LEU A 140 -9.33 16.42 -6.69
C LEU A 140 -10.79 16.88 -6.74
N GLY A 141 -11.07 18.09 -6.27
CA GLY A 141 -12.40 18.67 -6.19
C GLY A 141 -12.41 19.86 -5.23
N HIS A 142 -13.45 19.98 -4.40
CA HIS A 142 -13.57 21.08 -3.44
C HIS A 142 -14.36 20.69 -2.19
N PHE A 143 -14.06 21.37 -1.07
CA PHE A 143 -14.91 21.43 0.11
C PHE A 143 -15.68 22.75 0.06
N CYS A 144 -17.02 22.69 0.08
CA CYS A 144 -17.82 23.90 -0.07
C CYS A 144 -18.97 23.99 0.93
N VAL A 145 -19.34 25.23 1.21
CA VAL A 145 -20.51 25.62 2.00
C VAL A 145 -21.43 26.48 1.16
N ILE A 146 -22.73 26.29 1.35
CA ILE A 146 -23.80 26.88 0.54
C ILE A 146 -24.89 27.42 1.46
N ASP A 147 -25.43 28.59 1.11
CA ASP A 147 -26.56 29.23 1.77
C ASP A 147 -27.65 29.58 0.74
N HIS A 148 -28.91 29.49 1.16
CA HIS A 148 -30.10 29.85 0.37
C HIS A 148 -30.44 31.34 0.47
N ARG A 149 -29.54 32.12 1.06
CA ARG A 149 -29.66 33.56 1.25
C ARG A 149 -28.36 34.23 0.89
N THR A 150 -28.45 35.51 0.52
CA THR A 150 -27.26 36.34 0.35
C THR A 150 -26.50 36.41 1.67
N ARG A 151 -25.19 36.23 1.62
CA ARG A 151 -24.34 36.23 2.82
C ARG A 151 -23.03 36.92 2.53
N LEU A 152 -22.56 37.75 3.47
CA LEU A 152 -21.20 38.28 3.44
C LEU A 152 -20.30 37.34 4.22
N TRP A 153 -19.35 36.71 3.55
CA TRP A 153 -18.38 35.81 4.17
C TRP A 153 -17.22 36.60 4.76
N ASN A 154 -17.14 36.67 6.07
CA ASN A 154 -16.06 37.40 6.73
C ASN A 154 -14.73 36.61 6.67
N GLU A 155 -13.61 37.28 6.96
CA GLU A 155 -12.28 36.68 6.89
C GLU A 155 -12.10 35.49 7.86
N GLN A 156 -12.75 35.52 9.03
CA GLN A 156 -12.67 34.43 10.01
C GLN A 156 -13.42 33.18 9.52
N GLU A 157 -14.58 33.34 8.88
CA GLU A 157 -15.33 32.24 8.28
C GLU A 157 -14.54 31.60 7.13
N GLN A 158 -13.91 32.42 6.28
CA GLN A 158 -13.07 31.94 5.19
C GLN A 158 -11.83 31.20 5.72
N GLN A 159 -11.17 31.75 6.74
CA GLN A 159 -10.02 31.12 7.39
C GLN A 159 -10.39 29.79 8.05
N LEU A 160 -11.51 29.74 8.77
CA LEU A 160 -12.02 28.51 9.36
C LEU A 160 -12.28 27.45 8.29
N LEU A 161 -12.92 27.82 7.18
CA LEU A 161 -13.19 26.88 6.11
C LEU A 161 -11.90 26.38 5.44
N GLN A 162 -10.89 27.23 5.30
CA GLN A 162 -9.57 26.84 4.81
C GLN A 162 -8.89 25.82 5.74
N GLU A 163 -8.98 26.01 7.07
CA GLU A 163 -8.46 25.06 8.06
C GLU A 163 -9.22 23.72 8.03
N LEU A 164 -10.55 23.76 7.95
CA LEU A 164 -11.36 22.55 7.79
C LEU A 164 -11.05 21.83 6.48
N THR A 165 -10.75 22.56 5.41
CA THR A 165 -10.32 21.97 4.12
C THR A 165 -8.98 21.24 4.28
N ALA A 166 -8.04 21.80 5.05
CA ALA A 166 -6.78 21.12 5.36
C ALA A 166 -7.01 19.82 6.15
N LEU A 167 -7.96 19.81 7.08
CA LEU A 167 -8.37 18.60 7.81
C LEU A 167 -9.02 17.57 6.88
N VAL A 168 -9.88 18.00 5.94
CA VAL A 168 -10.45 17.12 4.91
C VAL A 168 -9.33 16.48 4.08
N MET A 169 -8.34 17.25 3.63
CA MET A 169 -7.21 16.70 2.88
C MET A 169 -6.35 15.75 3.72
N SER A 170 -6.18 16.01 5.02
CA SER A 170 -5.49 15.10 5.94
C SER A 170 -6.23 13.77 6.09
N GLU A 171 -7.55 13.80 6.23
CA GLU A 171 -8.39 12.60 6.31
C GLU A 171 -8.30 11.75 5.03
N ILE A 172 -8.34 12.41 3.85
CA ILE A 172 -8.17 11.74 2.55
C ILE A 172 -6.81 11.02 2.49
N LYS A 173 -5.73 11.71 2.84
CA LYS A 173 -4.37 11.14 2.86
C LYS A 173 -4.25 9.98 3.85
N GLY A 174 -4.86 10.11 5.03
CA GLY A 174 -4.86 9.06 6.06
C GLY A 174 -5.52 7.78 5.56
N CYS A 175 -6.68 7.90 4.94
CA CYS A 175 -7.40 6.77 4.34
C CYS A 175 -6.58 6.08 3.24
N GLN A 176 -5.90 6.84 2.38
CA GLN A 176 -5.01 6.30 1.35
C GLN A 176 -3.85 5.50 1.95
N ALA A 177 -3.14 6.09 2.92
CA ALA A 177 -1.99 5.43 3.56
C ALA A 177 -2.39 4.12 4.25
N ILE A 178 -3.56 4.08 4.90
CA ILE A 178 -4.10 2.86 5.51
C ILE A 178 -4.40 1.79 4.45
N ALA A 179 -5.02 2.18 3.33
CA ALA A 179 -5.33 1.26 2.24
C ALA A 179 -4.06 0.67 1.60
N GLU A 180 -3.06 1.52 1.31
CA GLU A 180 -1.78 1.09 0.74
C GLU A 180 -1.02 0.15 1.68
N ARG A 181 -0.97 0.47 2.98
CA ARG A 181 -0.35 -0.39 3.99
C ARG A 181 -1.00 -1.77 4.04
N ARG A 182 -2.33 -1.84 4.04
CA ARG A 182 -3.05 -3.13 4.03
C ARG A 182 -2.72 -3.96 2.79
N GLN A 183 -2.60 -3.32 1.62
CA GLN A 183 -2.22 -4.02 0.39
C GLN A 183 -0.78 -4.54 0.43
N LEU A 184 0.14 -3.79 1.04
CA LEU A 184 1.52 -4.25 1.25
C LEU A 184 1.57 -5.43 2.21
N GLU A 185 0.83 -5.38 3.33
CA GLU A 185 0.76 -6.47 4.30
C GLU A 185 0.18 -7.75 3.69
N ILE A 186 -0.89 -7.65 2.88
CA ILE A 186 -1.46 -8.79 2.15
C ILE A 186 -0.45 -9.39 1.17
N ARG A 187 0.26 -8.54 0.40
CA ARG A 187 1.27 -9.00 -0.56
C ARG A 187 2.46 -9.67 0.13
N LEU A 188 2.92 -9.12 1.26
CA LEU A 188 3.99 -9.70 2.05
C LEU A 188 3.58 -11.08 2.55
N ARG A 189 2.40 -11.17 3.18
CA ARG A 189 1.86 -12.43 3.70
C ARG A 189 1.71 -13.51 2.62
N ASP A 190 1.20 -13.12 1.45
CA ASP A 190 1.05 -14.03 0.32
C ASP A 190 2.42 -14.48 -0.25
N SER A 191 3.43 -13.60 -0.22
CA SER A 191 4.80 -13.97 -0.60
C SER A 191 5.47 -14.91 0.41
N GLU A 192 5.28 -14.65 1.71
CA GLU A 192 5.79 -15.50 2.80
C GLU A 192 5.16 -16.89 2.74
N GLN A 193 3.83 -16.98 2.60
CA GLN A 193 3.13 -18.26 2.49
C GLN A 193 3.61 -19.05 1.27
N ARG A 194 3.77 -18.39 0.12
CA ARG A 194 4.31 -19.04 -1.09
C ARG A 194 5.73 -19.57 -0.85
N PHE A 195 6.59 -18.80 -0.17
CA PHE A 195 7.94 -19.24 0.16
C PHE A 195 7.93 -20.47 1.09
N GLU A 196 7.09 -20.48 2.12
CA GLU A 196 6.92 -21.62 3.01
C GLU A 196 6.43 -22.87 2.27
N ASP A 197 5.43 -22.72 1.40
CA ASP A 197 4.86 -23.82 0.63
C ASP A 197 5.90 -24.44 -0.33
N PHE A 198 6.69 -23.62 -1.03
CA PHE A 198 7.79 -24.11 -1.87
C PHE A 198 8.87 -24.83 -1.05
N THR A 199 9.21 -24.27 0.10
CA THR A 199 10.25 -24.84 0.96
C THR A 199 9.82 -26.19 1.54
N ARG A 200 8.57 -26.30 1.99
CA ARG A 200 7.99 -27.54 2.50
C ARG A 200 7.88 -28.62 1.42
N ALA A 201 7.61 -28.24 0.17
CA ALA A 201 7.48 -29.20 -0.93
C ALA A 201 8.82 -29.68 -1.50
N ALA A 202 9.87 -28.86 -1.47
CA ALA A 202 11.13 -29.13 -2.17
C ALA A 202 12.23 -29.74 -1.29
N THR A 203 12.05 -29.83 0.02
CA THR A 203 13.14 -30.23 0.94
C THR A 203 12.60 -30.95 2.18
N ASP A 204 13.32 -31.98 2.63
CA ASP A 204 12.96 -32.75 3.82
C ASP A 204 13.13 -31.89 5.10
N TRP A 205 14.21 -31.12 5.22
CA TRP A 205 14.37 -30.09 6.25
C TRP A 205 15.31 -28.94 5.87
N LEU A 206 15.11 -27.79 6.50
CA LEU A 206 16.02 -26.65 6.47
C LEU A 206 16.94 -26.63 7.69
N TRP A 207 18.08 -25.94 7.55
CA TRP A 207 19.05 -25.74 8.62
C TRP A 207 19.79 -24.40 8.49
N GLU A 208 20.25 -23.86 9.60
CA GLU A 208 21.14 -22.69 9.70
C GLU A 208 22.33 -22.96 10.63
N THR A 209 23.44 -22.28 10.37
CA THR A 209 24.63 -22.27 11.23
C THR A 209 25.05 -20.85 11.59
N ASP A 210 25.80 -20.72 12.68
CA ASP A 210 26.57 -19.50 13.02
C ASP A 210 27.85 -19.37 12.16
N ALA A 211 28.61 -18.30 12.44
CA ALA A 211 29.88 -17.98 11.80
C ALA A 211 30.97 -19.04 12.06
N GLU A 212 30.88 -19.79 13.16
CA GLU A 212 31.74 -20.92 13.52
C GLU A 212 31.23 -22.27 12.96
N HIS A 213 30.22 -22.24 12.08
CA HIS A 213 29.61 -23.40 11.43
C HIS A 213 28.92 -24.38 12.38
N ARG A 214 28.50 -23.91 13.56
CA ARG A 214 27.68 -24.67 14.50
C ARG A 214 26.22 -24.46 14.15
N TYR A 215 25.44 -25.53 14.17
CA TYR A 215 24.03 -25.41 13.89
C TYR A 215 23.30 -24.58 14.94
N THR A 216 22.47 -23.64 14.48
CA THR A 216 21.71 -22.72 15.33
C THR A 216 20.20 -22.93 15.19
N TRP A 217 19.75 -23.42 14.03
CA TRP A 217 18.34 -23.66 13.76
C TRP A 217 18.12 -24.80 12.77
N PHE A 218 17.01 -25.52 12.93
CA PHE A 218 16.49 -26.49 11.97
C PHE A 218 14.97 -26.33 11.86
N SER A 219 14.40 -26.58 10.67
CA SER A 219 12.94 -26.68 10.53
C SER A 219 12.40 -27.89 11.31
N SER A 220 11.16 -27.81 11.77
CA SER A 220 10.48 -28.90 12.51
C SER A 220 10.49 -30.25 11.79
N ASN A 221 10.57 -30.26 10.46
CA ASN A 221 10.57 -31.49 9.66
C ASN A 221 11.86 -32.34 9.80
N VAL A 222 12.93 -31.82 10.41
CA VAL A 222 14.17 -32.60 10.61
C VAL A 222 13.94 -33.83 11.48
N GLU A 223 13.06 -33.76 12.47
CA GLU A 223 12.80 -34.87 13.38
C GLU A 223 12.03 -36.01 12.70
N PRO A 224 10.90 -35.75 12.01
CA PRO A 224 10.27 -36.76 11.16
C PRO A 224 11.23 -37.37 10.12
N ALA A 225 12.08 -36.57 9.49
CA ALA A 225 12.98 -37.03 8.43
C ALA A 225 14.14 -37.88 8.98
N THR A 226 14.68 -37.51 10.13
CA THR A 226 15.96 -38.06 10.61
C THR A 226 15.89 -38.83 11.92
N GLY A 227 14.73 -38.82 12.60
CA GLY A 227 14.49 -39.43 13.91
C GLY A 227 15.13 -38.69 15.09
N VAL A 228 15.67 -37.49 14.88
CA VAL A 228 16.41 -36.74 15.91
C VAL A 228 15.82 -35.34 16.06
N PRO A 229 15.50 -34.90 17.28
CA PRO A 229 14.92 -33.57 17.52
C PRO A 229 15.90 -32.44 17.14
N PRO A 230 15.41 -31.26 16.69
CA PRO A 230 16.24 -30.13 16.31
C PRO A 230 17.31 -29.76 17.35
N GLN A 231 16.92 -29.76 18.63
CA GLN A 231 17.74 -29.33 19.76
C GLN A 231 19.01 -30.17 19.94
N TRP A 232 19.00 -31.42 19.49
CA TRP A 232 20.20 -32.27 19.54
C TRP A 232 21.32 -31.71 18.66
N HIS A 233 21.00 -31.02 17.56
CA HIS A 233 21.99 -30.54 16.61
C HIS A 233 22.65 -29.23 17.06
N TYR A 234 22.00 -28.46 17.93
CA TYR A 234 22.42 -27.10 18.24
C TYR A 234 23.80 -27.05 18.90
N GLY A 235 24.62 -26.08 18.46
CA GLY A 235 25.99 -25.89 18.92
C GLY A 235 27.02 -26.88 18.35
N LYS A 236 26.59 -27.91 17.62
CA LYS A 236 27.48 -28.89 16.98
C LYS A 236 27.84 -28.47 15.57
N THR A 237 29.07 -28.78 15.17
CA THR A 237 29.49 -28.67 13.77
C THR A 237 29.12 -29.93 12.99
N ARG A 238 29.11 -29.83 11.67
CA ARG A 238 28.93 -30.98 10.75
C ARG A 238 29.89 -32.13 11.01
N VAL A 239 31.13 -31.81 11.35
CA VAL A 239 32.18 -32.78 11.67
C VAL A 239 31.82 -33.54 12.94
N GLN A 240 31.28 -32.87 13.96
CA GLN A 240 30.91 -33.49 15.23
C GLN A 240 29.69 -34.43 15.12
N ILE A 241 28.83 -34.25 14.12
CA ILE A 241 27.68 -35.13 13.88
C ILE A 241 27.96 -36.22 12.84
N ALA A 242 29.11 -36.19 12.16
CA ALA A 242 29.48 -37.18 11.16
C ALA A 242 29.63 -38.58 11.81
N GLY A 243 29.06 -39.59 11.17
CA GLY A 243 29.08 -40.98 11.64
C GLY A 243 30.13 -41.86 10.95
N THR A 244 30.86 -41.29 9.99
CA THR A 244 31.90 -41.95 9.18
C THR A 244 33.18 -41.12 9.19
N ASP A 245 34.24 -41.66 8.60
CA ASP A 245 35.51 -40.95 8.46
C ASP A 245 35.33 -39.60 7.74
N VAL A 246 35.86 -38.55 8.37
CA VAL A 246 35.86 -37.17 7.88
C VAL A 246 37.15 -36.82 7.12
N ASN A 247 38.08 -37.77 6.97
CA ASN A 247 39.35 -37.56 6.28
C ASN A 247 39.30 -37.90 4.78
N THR A 248 38.10 -38.04 4.20
CA THR A 248 37.93 -38.32 2.76
C THR A 248 38.15 -37.06 1.90
N PRO A 249 38.49 -37.21 0.60
CA PRO A 249 38.59 -36.07 -0.32
C PRO A 249 37.32 -35.21 -0.40
N ALA A 250 36.14 -35.83 -0.29
CA ALA A 250 34.85 -35.12 -0.31
C ALA A 250 34.72 -34.17 0.91
N TRP A 251 35.11 -34.64 2.09
CA TRP A 251 35.12 -33.83 3.31
C TRP A 251 36.17 -32.71 3.25
N GLN A 252 37.37 -33.00 2.76
CA GLN A 252 38.42 -31.98 2.59
C GLN A 252 37.97 -30.85 1.66
N ASN A 253 37.35 -31.20 0.52
CA ASN A 253 36.79 -30.22 -0.41
C ASN A 253 35.68 -29.39 0.24
N HIS A 254 34.77 -30.03 0.99
CA HIS A 254 33.69 -29.31 1.68
C HIS A 254 34.22 -28.34 2.74
N LEU A 255 35.19 -28.76 3.56
CA LEU A 255 35.79 -27.89 4.56
C LEU A 255 36.53 -26.70 3.93
N ALA A 256 37.17 -26.90 2.77
CA ALA A 256 37.76 -25.82 1.99
C ALA A 256 36.70 -24.83 1.45
N GLN A 257 35.55 -25.33 0.97
CA GLN A 257 34.43 -24.47 0.56
C GLN A 257 33.89 -23.63 1.71
N LEU A 258 33.74 -24.23 2.90
CA LEU A 258 33.30 -23.51 4.10
C LEU A 258 34.29 -22.41 4.50
N ALA A 259 35.59 -22.73 4.54
CA ALA A 259 36.65 -21.78 4.84
C ALA A 259 36.72 -20.62 3.82
N ALA A 260 36.48 -20.92 2.54
CA ALA A 260 36.42 -19.93 1.46
C ALA A 260 35.07 -19.18 1.39
N ARG A 261 34.11 -19.49 2.29
CA ARG A 261 32.77 -18.89 2.33
C ARG A 261 32.01 -19.04 1.00
N GLN A 262 32.16 -20.17 0.34
CA GLN A 262 31.55 -20.48 -0.95
C GLN A 262 30.24 -21.26 -0.78
N PRO A 263 29.24 -21.05 -1.66
CA PRO A 263 28.09 -21.94 -1.72
C PRO A 263 28.54 -23.37 -2.08
N PHE A 264 27.88 -24.37 -1.51
CA PHE A 264 28.13 -25.78 -1.80
C PHE A 264 26.82 -26.48 -2.16
N ARG A 265 26.92 -27.51 -3.00
CA ARG A 265 25.80 -28.33 -3.46
C ARG A 265 26.17 -29.80 -3.44
N ASP A 266 25.14 -30.63 -3.29
CA ASP A 266 25.19 -32.09 -3.30
C ASP A 266 26.25 -32.67 -2.35
N PHE A 267 26.51 -32.00 -1.22
CA PHE A 267 27.44 -32.51 -0.23
C PHE A 267 26.79 -33.66 0.55
N GLU A 268 27.33 -34.86 0.38
CA GLU A 268 26.83 -36.06 1.05
C GLU A 268 27.60 -36.32 2.34
N LEU A 269 26.88 -36.49 3.44
CA LEU A 269 27.42 -36.91 4.72
C LEU A 269 26.65 -38.09 5.27
N CYS A 270 27.35 -38.99 5.93
CA CYS A 270 26.73 -40.06 6.70
C CYS A 270 26.76 -39.68 8.18
N ARG A 271 25.66 -39.92 8.90
CA ARG A 271 25.59 -39.75 10.36
C ARG A 271 24.96 -40.94 11.04
N ARG A 272 25.21 -41.09 12.34
CA ARG A 272 24.56 -42.11 13.16
C ARG A 272 23.26 -41.54 13.73
N GLY A 273 22.13 -42.09 13.31
CA GLY A 273 20.83 -41.87 13.91
C GLY A 273 20.48 -42.93 14.97
N PRO A 274 19.30 -42.83 15.60
CA PRO A 274 18.82 -43.80 16.58
C PRO A 274 18.67 -45.21 16.00
N ASP A 275 18.21 -45.30 14.75
CA ASP A 275 17.88 -46.57 14.07
C ASP A 275 19.02 -47.09 13.16
N GLY A 276 20.19 -46.43 13.16
CA GLY A 276 21.33 -46.81 12.32
C GLY A 276 21.95 -45.65 11.54
N LEU A 277 22.70 -45.98 10.48
CA LEU A 277 23.36 -44.98 9.64
C LEU A 277 22.34 -44.33 8.70
N ARG A 278 22.37 -42.99 8.64
CA ARG A 278 21.59 -42.20 7.68
C ARG A 278 22.52 -41.40 6.77
N TRP A 279 22.22 -41.45 5.47
CA TRP A 279 22.89 -40.66 4.46
C TRP A 279 22.09 -39.40 4.15
N ILE A 280 22.76 -38.27 4.23
CA ILE A 280 22.17 -36.95 4.08
C ILE A 280 22.88 -36.25 2.94
N ARG A 281 22.11 -35.68 2.02
CA ARG A 281 22.61 -34.72 1.04
C ARG A 281 22.27 -33.31 1.49
N SER A 282 23.26 -32.42 1.48
CA SER A 282 23.13 -31.05 1.97
C SER A 282 23.59 -30.04 0.92
N ASN A 283 22.83 -28.96 0.80
CA ASN A 283 23.16 -27.79 -0.01
C ASN A 283 23.12 -26.56 0.88
N GLY A 284 24.05 -25.61 0.71
CA GLY A 284 24.08 -24.41 1.54
C GLY A 284 24.69 -23.20 0.85
N VAL A 285 24.23 -22.03 1.28
CA VAL A 285 24.71 -20.72 0.84
C VAL A 285 25.19 -19.90 2.04
N PRO A 286 26.28 -19.13 1.90
CA PRO A 286 26.78 -18.26 2.96
C PRO A 286 25.81 -17.09 3.18
N VAL A 287 25.68 -16.66 4.43
CA VAL A 287 24.87 -15.52 4.85
C VAL A 287 25.80 -14.42 5.33
N PHE A 288 25.55 -13.20 4.87
CA PHE A 288 26.28 -12.00 5.28
C PHE A 288 25.28 -10.95 5.78
N ASP A 289 25.69 -10.13 6.74
CA ASP A 289 24.92 -8.96 7.15
C ASP A 289 25.11 -7.77 6.17
N GLU A 290 24.46 -6.65 6.47
CA GLU A 290 24.52 -5.43 5.66
C GLU A 290 25.94 -4.84 5.53
N GLN A 291 26.84 -5.16 6.46
CA GLN A 291 28.24 -4.73 6.45
C GLN A 291 29.16 -5.73 5.72
N GLY A 292 28.60 -6.83 5.19
CA GLY A 292 29.35 -7.88 4.51
C GLY A 292 30.11 -8.81 5.47
N ILE A 293 29.78 -8.80 6.76
CA ILE A 293 30.37 -9.71 7.74
C ILE A 293 29.65 -11.06 7.63
N PHE A 294 30.42 -12.13 7.65
CA PHE A 294 29.92 -13.49 7.53
C PHE A 294 29.18 -13.91 8.81
N GLN A 295 27.93 -14.35 8.66
CA GLN A 295 27.04 -14.73 9.77
C GLN A 295 26.82 -16.25 9.87
N GLY A 296 27.29 -17.02 8.88
CA GLY A 296 27.12 -18.47 8.83
C GLY A 296 26.53 -18.95 7.52
N TYR A 297 25.85 -20.09 7.54
CA TYR A 297 25.23 -20.69 6.36
C TYR A 297 23.75 -20.99 6.62
N ARG A 298 22.96 -20.97 5.55
CA ARG A 298 21.61 -21.57 5.54
C ARG A 298 21.49 -22.54 4.38
N GLY A 299 20.63 -23.53 4.51
CA GLY A 299 20.46 -24.49 3.44
C GLY A 299 19.43 -25.57 3.69
N THR A 300 19.49 -26.58 2.83
CA THR A 300 18.55 -27.69 2.73
C THR A 300 19.24 -29.01 3.04
N GLY A 301 18.48 -29.96 3.57
CA GLY A 301 18.90 -31.34 3.79
C GLY A 301 17.87 -32.30 3.21
N THR A 302 18.36 -33.39 2.62
CA THR A 302 17.55 -34.48 2.08
C THR A 302 18.08 -35.81 2.60
N ASP A 303 17.21 -36.69 3.06
CA ASP A 303 17.56 -38.07 3.40
C ASP A 303 17.69 -38.89 2.10
N ILE A 304 18.91 -39.35 1.82
CA ILE A 304 19.24 -40.17 0.65
C ILE A 304 19.62 -41.60 1.06
N THR A 305 19.23 -42.05 2.26
CA THR A 305 19.57 -43.37 2.80
C THR A 305 19.04 -44.49 1.91
N ALA A 306 17.77 -44.41 1.49
CA ALA A 306 17.16 -45.40 0.60
C ALA A 306 17.88 -45.48 -0.76
N LEU A 307 18.28 -44.32 -1.31
CA LEU A 307 19.04 -44.25 -2.56
C LEU A 307 20.41 -44.94 -2.43
N LYS A 308 21.14 -44.68 -1.34
CA LYS A 308 22.44 -45.29 -1.08
C LYS A 308 22.35 -46.80 -0.86
N GLN A 309 21.31 -47.27 -0.17
CA GLN A 309 21.06 -48.70 0.03
C GLN A 309 20.77 -49.41 -1.30
N ALA A 310 19.94 -48.82 -2.16
CA ALA A 310 19.65 -49.38 -3.50
C ALA A 310 20.92 -49.45 -4.38
N GLN A 311 21.75 -48.41 -4.36
CA GLN A 311 23.03 -48.39 -5.09
C GLN A 311 24.00 -49.47 -4.60
N ALA A 312 24.09 -49.68 -3.28
CA ALA A 312 24.95 -50.71 -2.70
C ALA A 312 24.50 -52.13 -3.06
N GLN A 313 23.18 -52.38 -3.17
CA GLN A 313 22.62 -53.67 -3.58
C GLN A 313 22.83 -53.97 -5.07
N GLN A 314 22.85 -52.95 -5.93
CA GLN A 314 23.14 -53.11 -7.36
C GLN A 314 24.65 -53.30 -7.66
N ALA A 315 25.51 -52.92 -6.72
CA ALA A 315 26.96 -53.09 -6.82
C ALA A 315 27.47 -54.42 -6.24
N GLN A 316 26.57 -55.25 -5.68
CA GLN A 316 26.82 -56.61 -5.21
C GLN A 316 26.37 -57.63 -6.25
#